data_AF-A0A4Q2D3U4-F1
#
_entry.id   AF-A0A4Q2D3U4-F1
#
_cell.length_a   1.000
_cell.length_b   1.000
_cell.length_c   1.000
_cell.angle_alpha   90.00
_cell.angle_beta   90.00
_cell.angle_gamma   90.00
#
_symmetry.space_group_name_H-M   'P 1'
#
loop_
_entity.id
_entity.type
_entity.pdbx_description
1 polymer ?
#
loop_
_entity_poly.entity_id
_entity_poly.type
_entity_poly.pdbx_seq_one_letter_code
_entity_poly.pdbx_strand_id
1 'polypeptide(L)'
;MTSEESTVWSTVFFKVKGTIFQVPPHRFTEHSEDFANMFHMPRAGHAESVEGKDKEHPIVLDDYEAADFRALMKVLYPAPKDVISGAYTLTKEEWVGVLNLSTRWRMRQMREHAIGNLSKMSLTSFEKVTFARAHKVAKWLKEGLNEIVTQEETFEPDELKLHLGLETAFRLVWIQNQALKRPPAMSPSSNPQFTLGSLSCSKCHSAMFNSPQYCQHCGRTISVNAPEDISHIGKVGSLKVNSQNLRCGGCTRIPLQMQSYACPSCHSSTSYKNFRLMASTHQSPRPDAKVEDVFKEEIASYESWDQ
;
A
#
# COMPACT_ATOMS: atom_id res chain seq x y z
N MET A 1 62.57 -21.07 -3.95
CA MET A 1 61.36 -21.92 -3.86
C MET A 1 60.28 -21.07 -3.21
N THR A 2 59.55 -20.33 -4.03
CA THR A 2 58.32 -19.65 -3.63
C THR A 2 57.27 -20.72 -3.43
N SER A 3 56.89 -20.96 -2.18
CA SER A 3 55.75 -21.79 -1.82
C SER A 3 54.51 -21.19 -2.48
N GLU A 4 54.02 -21.82 -3.55
CA GLU A 4 52.66 -21.61 -4.04
C GLU A 4 51.72 -22.03 -2.91
N GLU A 5 51.15 -21.06 -2.20
CA GLU A 5 49.99 -21.31 -1.35
C GLU A 5 48.85 -21.77 -2.26
N SER A 6 48.68 -23.08 -2.38
CA SER A 6 47.49 -23.67 -2.97
C SER A 6 46.29 -23.12 -2.21
N THR A 7 45.44 -22.32 -2.87
CA THR A 7 44.21 -21.80 -2.27
C THR A 7 43.30 -22.97 -1.95
N VAL A 8 43.38 -23.49 -0.71
CA VAL A 8 42.48 -24.53 -0.25
C VAL A 8 41.11 -23.88 -0.11
N TRP A 9 40.20 -24.15 -1.04
CA TRP A 9 38.81 -23.73 -0.91
C TRP A 9 38.21 -24.43 0.30
N SER A 10 37.99 -23.67 1.37
CA SER A 10 37.27 -24.17 2.54
C SER A 10 35.79 -24.28 2.20
N THR A 11 35.12 -25.20 2.89
CA THR A 11 33.70 -25.46 2.71
C THR A 11 33.05 -25.56 4.07
N VAL A 12 31.78 -25.14 4.15
CA VAL A 12 30.93 -25.28 5.32
C VAL A 12 29.71 -26.11 4.97
N PHE A 13 29.29 -26.95 5.91
CA PHE A 13 28.08 -27.76 5.82
C PHE A 13 26.97 -27.15 6.68
N PHE A 14 25.82 -26.85 6.08
CA PHE A 14 24.61 -26.42 6.78
C PHE A 14 23.55 -27.51 6.71
N LYS A 15 22.79 -27.71 7.78
CA LYS A 15 21.61 -28.57 7.79
C LYS A 15 20.37 -27.72 8.03
N VAL A 16 19.52 -27.61 7.01
CA VAL A 16 18.28 -26.80 7.03
C VAL A 16 17.10 -27.73 6.77
N LYS A 17 16.18 -27.86 7.74
CA LYS A 17 15.06 -28.82 7.69
C LYS A 17 15.46 -30.20 7.14
N GLY A 18 16.53 -30.78 7.69
CA GLY A 18 17.01 -32.10 7.30
C GLY A 18 17.75 -32.18 5.96
N THR A 19 17.83 -31.11 5.17
CA THR A 19 18.63 -31.04 3.95
C THR A 19 20.03 -30.52 4.25
N ILE A 20 21.07 -31.22 3.78
CA ILE A 20 22.47 -30.76 3.92
C ILE A 20 22.87 -29.95 2.70
N PHE A 21 23.38 -28.74 2.93
CA PHE A 21 23.95 -27.84 1.95
C PHE A 21 25.46 -27.74 2.18
N GLN A 22 26.23 -27.97 1.13
CA GLN A 22 27.68 -27.83 1.13
C GLN A 22 28.04 -26.60 0.30
N VAL A 23 28.58 -25.57 0.93
CA VAL A 23 28.82 -24.27 0.28
C VAL A 23 30.13 -23.64 0.76
N PRO A 24 30.78 -22.80 -0.07
CA PRO A 24 31.87 -21.97 0.41
C PRO A 24 31.39 -21.00 1.52
N PRO A 25 32.20 -20.71 2.55
CA PRO A 25 31.80 -19.77 3.60
C PRO A 25 31.98 -18.31 3.19
N HIS A 26 32.79 -18.01 2.16
CA HIS A 26 33.30 -16.65 1.91
C HIS A 26 32.20 -15.61 1.62
N ARG A 27 31.14 -15.97 0.87
CA ARG A 27 30.03 -15.01 0.63
C ARG A 27 29.19 -14.75 1.87
N PHE A 28 29.11 -15.72 2.78
CA PHE A 28 28.44 -15.51 4.06
C PHE A 28 29.24 -14.53 4.92
N THR A 29 30.55 -14.72 5.03
CA THR A 29 31.43 -13.81 5.78
C THR A 29 31.51 -12.41 5.17
N GLU A 30 31.47 -12.31 3.83
CA GLU A 30 31.50 -11.03 3.11
C GLU A 30 30.23 -10.21 3.35
N HIS A 31 29.08 -10.87 3.39
CA HIS A 31 27.80 -10.18 3.46
C HIS A 31 27.17 -10.16 4.86
N SER A 32 27.69 -10.91 5.84
CA SER A 32 27.14 -10.95 7.20
C SER A 32 28.25 -10.95 8.25
N GLU A 33 28.25 -9.91 9.08
CA GLU A 33 29.15 -9.82 10.24
C GLU A 33 28.89 -10.93 11.25
N ASP A 34 27.63 -11.35 11.42
CA ASP A 34 27.27 -12.46 12.31
C ASP A 34 27.97 -13.76 11.87
N PHE A 35 27.94 -14.05 10.55
CA PHE A 35 28.68 -15.20 10.00
C PHE A 35 30.19 -15.00 10.06
N ALA A 36 30.72 -13.81 9.74
CA ALA A 36 32.15 -13.51 9.88
C ALA A 36 32.65 -13.78 11.31
N ASN A 37 31.94 -13.28 12.31
CA ASN A 37 32.26 -13.50 13.72
C ASN A 37 32.15 -14.98 14.09
N MET A 38 31.09 -15.67 13.68
CA MET A 38 30.89 -17.10 13.95
C MET A 38 32.02 -17.97 13.37
N PHE A 39 32.53 -17.64 12.18
CA PHE A 39 33.62 -18.37 11.55
C PHE A 39 35.02 -17.99 12.09
N HIS A 40 35.20 -16.76 12.60
CA HIS A 40 36.48 -16.28 13.11
C HIS A 40 36.69 -16.55 14.60
N MET A 41 35.64 -16.83 15.36
CA MET A 41 35.74 -17.06 16.80
C MET A 41 36.55 -18.33 17.11
N PRO A 42 37.61 -18.25 17.94
CA PRO A 42 38.36 -19.43 18.37
C PRO A 42 37.43 -20.38 19.11
N ARG A 43 37.25 -21.59 18.58
CA ARG A 43 36.30 -22.55 19.13
C ARG A 43 36.92 -23.25 20.34
N ALA A 44 36.32 -23.08 21.52
CA ALA A 44 36.69 -23.81 22.71
C ALA A 44 36.20 -25.27 22.59
N GLY A 45 37.07 -26.19 22.15
CA GLY A 45 36.73 -27.61 22.03
C GLY A 45 37.79 -28.46 21.35
N HIS A 46 37.64 -29.79 21.44
CA HIS A 46 38.46 -30.74 20.70
C HIS A 46 38.24 -30.57 19.17
N ALA A 47 39.30 -30.71 18.36
CA ALA A 47 39.27 -30.48 16.91
C ALA A 47 38.28 -31.36 16.10
N GLU A 48 37.64 -32.33 16.76
CA GLU A 48 36.64 -33.25 16.19
C GLU A 48 35.21 -32.70 16.26
N SER A 49 34.89 -31.74 17.13
CA SER A 49 33.52 -31.23 17.33
C SER A 49 33.25 -29.87 16.67
N VAL A 50 33.93 -29.58 15.56
CA VAL A 50 33.86 -28.28 14.88
C VAL A 50 32.60 -28.24 14.01
N GLU A 51 31.57 -27.49 14.45
CA GLU A 51 30.31 -27.30 13.72
C GLU A 51 30.52 -26.73 12.30
N GLY A 52 29.88 -27.34 11.30
CA GLY A 52 30.02 -27.01 9.88
C GLY A 52 31.21 -27.66 9.17
N LYS A 53 32.00 -28.51 9.84
CA LYS A 53 33.20 -29.15 9.26
C LYS A 53 32.88 -30.21 8.22
N ASP A 54 31.86 -31.03 8.48
CA ASP A 54 31.46 -32.16 7.64
C ASP A 54 29.95 -32.43 7.75
N LYS A 55 29.48 -33.50 7.11
CA LYS A 55 28.04 -33.84 7.05
C LYS A 55 27.51 -34.34 8.39
N GLU A 56 28.38 -34.93 9.20
CA GLU A 56 28.10 -35.48 10.52
C GLU A 56 28.06 -34.37 11.58
N HIS A 57 28.79 -33.28 11.35
CA HIS A 57 28.84 -32.09 12.20
C HIS A 57 28.46 -30.82 11.42
N PRO A 58 27.24 -30.68 10.88
CA PRO A 58 26.82 -29.48 10.14
C PRO A 58 26.42 -28.34 11.09
N ILE A 59 26.38 -27.11 10.58
CA ILE A 59 25.69 -25.99 11.25
C ILE A 59 24.19 -26.21 11.10
N VAL A 60 23.50 -26.40 12.22
CA VAL A 60 22.08 -26.75 12.23
C VAL A 60 21.21 -25.48 12.26
N LEU A 61 20.31 -25.36 11.28
CA LEU A 61 19.44 -24.20 11.05
C LEU A 61 17.98 -24.68 10.97
N ASP A 62 17.44 -25.21 12.07
CA ASP A 62 16.11 -25.85 12.09
C ASP A 62 14.94 -24.87 11.98
N ASP A 63 15.14 -23.60 12.36
CA ASP A 63 14.11 -22.54 12.30
C ASP A 63 13.95 -21.92 10.90
N TYR A 64 14.62 -22.47 9.89
CA TYR A 64 14.67 -21.90 8.53
C TYR A 64 14.18 -22.90 7.50
N GLU A 65 13.52 -22.41 6.44
CA GLU A 65 13.06 -23.25 5.35
C GLU A 65 14.18 -23.55 4.35
N ALA A 66 14.26 -24.81 3.91
CA ALA A 66 15.25 -25.22 2.91
C ALA A 66 15.01 -24.59 1.52
N ALA A 67 13.79 -24.14 1.23
CA ALA A 67 13.46 -23.41 0.01
C ALA A 67 14.08 -22.00 0.02
N ASP A 68 13.90 -21.26 1.12
CA ASP A 68 14.51 -19.95 1.33
C ASP A 68 16.04 -20.04 1.24
N PHE A 69 16.62 -21.08 1.86
CA PHE A 69 18.08 -21.29 1.81
C PHE A 69 18.56 -21.51 0.38
N ARG A 70 17.88 -22.34 -0.40
CA ARG A 70 18.20 -22.54 -1.84
C ARG A 70 18.09 -21.24 -2.62
N ALA A 71 17.06 -20.44 -2.37
CA ALA A 71 16.87 -19.16 -3.05
C ALA A 71 18.03 -18.21 -2.76
N LEU A 72 18.46 -18.09 -1.50
CA LEU A 72 19.64 -17.31 -1.14
C LEU A 72 20.91 -17.86 -1.80
N MET A 73 21.07 -19.19 -1.89
CA MET A 73 22.25 -19.78 -2.55
C MET A 73 22.31 -19.45 -4.03
N LYS A 74 21.17 -19.36 -4.72
CA LYS A 74 21.15 -18.90 -6.12
C LYS A 74 21.72 -17.48 -6.25
N VAL A 75 21.45 -16.61 -5.27
CA VAL A 75 21.95 -15.22 -5.23
C VAL A 75 23.43 -15.14 -4.88
N LEU A 76 23.87 -15.87 -3.86
CA LEU A 76 25.28 -15.83 -3.43
C LEU A 76 26.22 -16.57 -4.40
N TYR A 77 25.71 -17.63 -5.03
CA TYR A 77 26.46 -18.54 -5.89
C TYR A 77 25.71 -18.79 -7.20
N PRO A 78 25.55 -17.78 -8.06
CA PRO A 78 24.82 -17.93 -9.31
C PRO A 78 25.58 -18.88 -10.23
N ALA A 79 24.85 -19.82 -10.85
CA ALA A 79 25.47 -20.75 -11.78
C ALA A 79 25.91 -20.01 -13.06
N PRO A 80 27.15 -20.18 -13.55
CA PRO A 80 27.65 -19.45 -14.72
C PRO A 80 26.74 -19.57 -15.94
N LYS A 81 26.16 -20.76 -16.18
CA LYS A 81 25.22 -21.00 -17.28
C LYS A 81 23.98 -20.10 -17.24
N ASP A 82 23.44 -19.81 -16.06
CA ASP A 82 22.20 -19.06 -15.89
C ASP A 82 22.49 -17.57 -16.04
N VAL A 83 23.67 -17.12 -15.59
CA VAL A 83 24.15 -15.75 -15.79
C VAL A 83 24.45 -15.48 -17.27
N ILE A 84 25.21 -16.37 -17.92
CA ILE A 84 25.63 -16.21 -19.33
C ILE A 84 24.43 -16.20 -20.28
N SER A 85 23.44 -17.07 -20.04
CA SER A 85 22.23 -17.15 -20.87
C SER A 85 21.24 -16.01 -20.62
N GLY A 86 21.45 -15.19 -19.58
CA GLY A 86 20.49 -14.18 -19.13
C GLY A 86 19.21 -14.77 -18.52
N ALA A 87 19.16 -16.08 -18.29
CA ALA A 87 18.02 -16.78 -17.71
C ALA A 87 17.99 -16.71 -16.17
N TYR A 88 19.00 -16.07 -15.55
CA TYR A 88 19.07 -15.88 -14.11
C TYR A 88 17.90 -15.02 -13.60
N THR A 89 16.84 -15.71 -13.17
CA THR A 89 15.62 -15.11 -12.64
C THR A 89 15.16 -15.92 -11.44
N LEU A 90 14.65 -15.23 -10.43
CA LEU A 90 14.04 -15.84 -9.25
C LEU A 90 12.55 -15.49 -9.27
N THR A 91 11.75 -16.45 -8.81
CA THR A 91 10.31 -16.27 -8.55
C THR A 91 10.08 -15.32 -7.38
N LYS A 92 8.83 -14.86 -7.21
CA LYS A 92 8.45 -13.99 -6.09
C LYS A 92 8.72 -14.68 -4.76
N GLU A 93 8.33 -15.94 -4.63
CA GLU A 93 8.50 -16.76 -3.43
C GLU A 93 9.98 -16.93 -3.09
N GLU A 94 10.83 -17.14 -4.10
CA GLU A 94 12.28 -17.20 -3.91
C GLU A 94 12.84 -15.88 -3.43
N TRP A 95 12.43 -14.74 -4.02
CA TRP A 95 12.88 -13.44 -3.52
C TRP A 95 12.38 -13.14 -2.10
N VAL A 96 11.18 -13.57 -1.73
CA VAL A 96 10.69 -13.48 -0.35
C VAL A 96 11.57 -14.32 0.58
N GLY A 97 11.98 -15.52 0.16
CA GLY A 97 12.92 -16.35 0.91
C GLY A 97 14.29 -15.70 1.07
N VAL A 98 14.83 -15.10 -0.01
CA VAL A 98 16.07 -14.30 0.04
C VAL A 98 15.92 -13.14 1.03
N LEU A 99 14.81 -12.40 0.97
CA LEU A 99 14.52 -11.28 1.87
C LEU A 99 14.44 -11.73 3.33
N ASN A 100 13.77 -12.86 3.60
CA ASN A 100 13.63 -13.42 4.93
C ASN A 100 15.00 -13.75 5.56
N LEU A 101 15.83 -14.51 4.86
CA LEU A 101 17.14 -14.92 5.38
C LEU A 101 18.11 -13.73 5.47
N SER A 102 18.16 -12.90 4.44
CA SER A 102 19.06 -11.73 4.43
C SER A 102 18.71 -10.72 5.53
N THR A 103 17.43 -10.59 5.90
CA THR A 103 17.01 -9.77 7.04
C THR A 103 17.47 -10.38 8.36
N ARG A 104 17.23 -11.69 8.57
CA ARG A 104 17.59 -12.39 9.83
C ARG A 104 19.10 -12.48 10.06
N TRP A 105 19.87 -12.62 8.99
CA TRP A 105 21.34 -12.75 9.05
C TRP A 105 22.06 -11.44 8.78
N ARG A 106 21.34 -10.32 8.81
CA ARG A 106 21.88 -8.95 8.63
C ARG A 106 22.73 -8.80 7.38
N MET A 107 22.33 -9.47 6.30
CA MET A 107 22.97 -9.37 4.99
C MET A 107 22.46 -8.15 4.21
N ARG A 108 22.90 -6.95 4.60
CA ARG A 108 22.34 -5.67 4.12
C ARG A 108 22.25 -5.59 2.59
N GLN A 109 23.35 -5.87 1.88
CA GLN A 109 23.37 -5.82 0.41
C GLN A 109 22.39 -6.82 -0.23
N MET A 110 22.30 -8.04 0.32
CA MET A 110 21.38 -9.06 -0.20
C MET A 110 19.93 -8.69 0.05
N ARG A 111 19.66 -8.08 1.22
CA ARG A 111 18.34 -7.57 1.58
C ARG A 111 17.89 -6.46 0.65
N GLU A 112 18.73 -5.43 0.45
CA GLU A 112 18.46 -4.33 -0.48
C GLU A 112 18.20 -4.85 -1.90
N HIS A 113 18.98 -5.83 -2.33
CA HIS A 113 18.81 -6.47 -3.63
C HIS A 113 17.45 -7.20 -3.74
N ALA A 114 17.04 -7.94 -2.71
CA ALA A 114 15.76 -8.62 -2.67
C ALA A 114 14.58 -7.63 -2.67
N ILE A 115 14.65 -6.57 -1.87
CA ILE A 115 13.63 -5.49 -1.84
C ILE A 115 13.54 -4.82 -3.21
N GLY A 116 14.67 -4.53 -3.85
CA GLY A 116 14.72 -3.90 -5.16
C GLY A 116 14.07 -4.75 -6.25
N ASN A 117 14.24 -6.08 -6.21
CA ASN A 117 13.59 -6.99 -7.16
C ASN A 117 12.10 -7.18 -6.85
N LEU A 118 11.72 -7.40 -5.59
CA LEU A 118 10.31 -7.53 -5.18
C LEU A 118 9.51 -6.27 -5.47
N SER A 119 10.10 -5.08 -5.31
CA SER A 119 9.44 -3.81 -5.63
C SER A 119 9.15 -3.62 -7.12
N LYS A 120 9.84 -4.35 -8.01
CA LYS A 120 9.56 -4.36 -9.45
C LYS A 120 8.48 -5.37 -9.83
N MET A 121 8.12 -6.27 -8.91
CA MET A 121 7.06 -7.26 -9.10
C MET A 121 5.70 -6.70 -8.69
N SER A 122 4.62 -7.29 -9.18
CA SER A 122 3.26 -6.93 -8.77
C SER A 122 2.96 -7.49 -7.37
N LEU A 123 3.18 -6.67 -6.34
CA LEU A 123 2.72 -6.91 -4.97
C LEU A 123 1.36 -6.26 -4.76
N THR A 124 0.40 -7.00 -4.20
CA THR A 124 -0.86 -6.43 -3.75
C THR A 124 -0.64 -5.51 -2.55
N SER A 125 -1.61 -4.62 -2.27
CA SER A 125 -1.52 -3.70 -1.14
C SER A 125 -1.43 -4.45 0.21
N PHE A 126 -2.14 -5.56 0.38
CA PHE A 126 -2.02 -6.44 1.54
C PHE A 126 -0.66 -7.12 1.66
N GLU A 127 -0.11 -7.61 0.55
CA GLU A 127 1.22 -8.20 0.54
C GLU A 127 2.30 -7.19 0.91
N LYS A 128 2.21 -5.96 0.41
CA LYS A 128 3.12 -4.87 0.79
C LYS A 128 3.11 -4.65 2.30
N VAL A 129 1.94 -4.54 2.92
CA VAL A 129 1.84 -4.40 4.39
C VAL A 129 2.39 -5.62 5.13
N THR A 130 2.05 -6.82 4.66
CA THR A 130 2.49 -8.08 5.28
C THR A 130 4.02 -8.21 5.24
N PHE A 131 4.62 -8.04 4.07
CA PHE A 131 6.07 -8.11 3.89
C PHE A 131 6.80 -6.96 4.58
N ALA A 132 6.22 -5.76 4.57
CA ALA A 132 6.78 -4.62 5.29
C ALA A 132 6.92 -4.89 6.79
N ARG A 133 5.90 -5.49 7.42
CA ARG A 133 5.92 -5.82 8.84
C ARG A 133 6.90 -6.94 9.16
N ALA A 134 6.92 -7.98 8.34
CA ALA A 134 7.78 -9.14 8.50
C ALA A 134 9.27 -8.79 8.33
N HIS A 135 9.60 -7.88 7.41
CA HIS A 135 10.99 -7.57 7.02
C HIS A 135 11.40 -6.12 7.31
N LYS A 136 10.57 -5.37 8.03
CA LYS A 136 10.80 -3.97 8.44
C LYS A 136 11.11 -3.06 7.26
N VAL A 137 10.27 -3.10 6.21
CA VAL A 137 10.43 -2.28 5.00
C VAL A 137 9.45 -1.09 5.03
N ALA A 138 9.90 0.06 5.53
CA ALA A 138 9.06 1.24 5.75
C ALA A 138 8.33 1.71 4.48
N LYS A 139 9.03 1.68 3.34
CA LYS A 139 8.47 2.09 2.04
C LYS A 139 7.22 1.28 1.67
N TRP A 140 7.30 -0.05 1.78
CA TRP A 140 6.17 -0.93 1.46
C TRP A 140 5.01 -0.75 2.45
N LEU A 141 5.28 -0.46 3.73
CA LEU A 141 4.22 -0.17 4.69
C LEU A 141 3.44 1.07 4.25
N LYS A 142 4.14 2.16 3.93
CA LYS A 142 3.53 3.41 3.47
C LYS A 142 2.72 3.19 2.19
N GLU A 143 3.31 2.57 1.18
CA GLU A 143 2.64 2.28 -0.09
C GLU A 143 1.40 1.40 0.08
N GLY A 144 1.52 0.28 0.80
CA GLY A 144 0.41 -0.66 0.99
C GLY A 144 -0.76 -0.03 1.76
N LEU A 145 -0.48 0.69 2.87
CA LEU A 145 -1.52 1.36 3.64
C LEU A 145 -2.21 2.49 2.83
N ASN A 146 -1.45 3.26 2.06
CA ASN A 146 -2.01 4.30 1.18
C ASN A 146 -2.87 3.72 0.07
N GLU A 147 -2.43 2.63 -0.55
CA GLU A 147 -3.22 1.93 -1.58
C GLU A 147 -4.54 1.42 -1.00
N ILE A 148 -4.53 0.83 0.20
CA ILE A 148 -5.76 0.39 0.88
C ILE A 148 -6.69 1.57 1.18
N VAL A 149 -6.16 2.69 1.67
CA VAL A 149 -7.00 3.86 2.01
C VAL A 149 -7.58 4.56 0.76
N THR A 150 -6.84 4.58 -0.34
CA THR A 150 -7.22 5.29 -1.57
C THR A 150 -8.11 4.47 -2.51
N GLN A 151 -8.16 3.15 -2.38
CA GLN A 151 -9.03 2.32 -3.19
C GLN A 151 -10.52 2.64 -2.92
N GLU A 152 -11.28 2.83 -4.01
CA GLU A 152 -12.72 3.07 -3.98
C GLU A 152 -13.53 1.81 -3.62
N GLU A 153 -12.91 0.64 -3.78
CA GLU A 153 -13.53 -0.65 -3.49
C GLU A 153 -13.66 -0.85 -1.98
N THR A 154 -14.88 -1.13 -1.52
CA THR A 154 -15.14 -1.45 -0.13
C THR A 154 -14.65 -2.86 0.15
N PHE A 155 -13.51 -2.98 0.83
CA PHE A 155 -13.05 -4.27 1.35
C PHE A 155 -14.05 -4.85 2.35
N GLU A 156 -14.26 -6.16 2.29
CA GLU A 156 -15.06 -6.85 3.29
C GLU A 156 -14.36 -6.75 4.66
N PRO A 157 -15.08 -6.43 5.75
CA PRO A 157 -14.48 -6.26 7.08
C PRO A 157 -13.65 -7.47 7.54
N ASP A 158 -14.07 -8.67 7.18
CA ASP A 158 -13.37 -9.92 7.53
C ASP A 158 -12.04 -10.07 6.78
N GLU A 159 -11.95 -9.59 5.53
CA GLU A 159 -10.72 -9.59 4.74
C GLU A 159 -9.70 -8.60 5.33
N LEU A 160 -10.13 -7.38 5.65
CA LEU A 160 -9.28 -6.39 6.34
C LEU A 160 -8.77 -6.93 7.67
N LYS A 161 -9.64 -7.57 8.45
CA LYS A 161 -9.28 -8.17 9.73
C LYS A 161 -8.25 -9.29 9.56
N LEU A 162 -8.45 -10.18 8.58
CA LEU A 162 -7.57 -11.30 8.31
C LEU A 162 -6.15 -10.84 7.96
N HIS A 163 -6.02 -9.85 7.07
CA HIS A 163 -4.73 -9.43 6.54
C HIS A 163 -4.02 -8.37 7.38
N LEU A 164 -4.76 -7.48 8.08
CA LEU A 164 -4.17 -6.32 8.74
C LEU A 164 -4.30 -6.36 10.27
N GLY A 165 -5.20 -7.18 10.80
CA GLY A 165 -5.65 -7.14 12.18
C GLY A 165 -6.66 -6.01 12.44
N LEU A 166 -7.45 -6.18 13.51
CA LEU A 166 -8.56 -5.28 13.86
C LEU A 166 -8.13 -3.82 14.03
N GLU A 167 -7.02 -3.59 14.73
CA GLU A 167 -6.56 -2.24 15.03
C GLU A 167 -6.16 -1.47 13.76
N THR A 168 -5.37 -2.10 12.88
CA THR A 168 -4.96 -1.49 11.62
C THR A 168 -6.18 -1.24 10.74
N ALA A 169 -7.07 -2.23 10.59
CA ALA A 169 -8.31 -2.09 9.82
C ALA A 169 -9.15 -0.90 10.32
N PHE A 170 -9.37 -0.78 11.64
CA PHE A 170 -10.13 0.32 12.22
C PHE A 170 -9.48 1.69 11.95
N ARG A 171 -8.16 1.80 12.09
CA ARG A 171 -7.41 3.02 11.78
C ARG A 171 -7.57 3.42 10.31
N LEU A 172 -7.45 2.48 9.38
CA LEU A 172 -7.61 2.76 7.95
C LEU A 172 -9.04 3.18 7.59
N VAL A 173 -10.05 2.48 8.12
CA VAL A 173 -11.46 2.85 7.94
C VAL A 173 -11.75 4.22 8.55
N TRP A 174 -11.12 4.57 9.69
CA TRP A 174 -11.21 5.91 10.25
C TRP A 174 -10.58 6.95 9.33
N ILE A 175 -9.40 6.70 8.76
CA ILE A 175 -8.75 7.61 7.79
C ILE A 175 -9.64 7.81 6.56
N GLN A 176 -10.17 6.73 5.97
CA GLN A 176 -11.11 6.78 4.85
C GLN A 176 -12.36 7.60 5.19
N ASN A 177 -12.99 7.35 6.35
CA ASN A 177 -14.14 8.11 6.81
C ASN A 177 -13.82 9.59 7.03
N GLN A 178 -12.63 9.93 7.51
CA GLN A 178 -12.18 11.31 7.66
C GLN A 178 -11.90 11.99 6.33
N ALA A 179 -11.55 11.23 5.28
CA ALA A 179 -11.47 11.75 3.92
C ALA A 179 -12.87 12.01 3.35
N LEU A 180 -13.85 11.14 3.63
CA LEU A 180 -15.25 11.27 3.20
C LEU A 180 -16.02 12.38 3.94
N LYS A 181 -15.74 12.62 5.23
CA LYS A 181 -16.46 13.58 6.08
C LYS A 181 -15.96 15.02 5.97
N ARG A 182 -14.84 15.28 5.29
CA ARG A 182 -14.29 16.64 5.26
C ARG A 182 -15.06 17.47 4.22
N PRO A 183 -15.76 18.54 4.62
CA PRO A 183 -16.26 19.51 3.64
C PRO A 183 -15.03 20.05 2.87
N PRO A 184 -15.17 20.31 1.55
CA PRO A 184 -14.09 20.95 0.79
C PRO A 184 -13.65 22.20 1.54
N ALA A 185 -12.33 22.40 1.66
CA ALA A 185 -11.76 23.51 2.38
C ALA A 185 -12.37 24.82 1.86
N MET A 186 -13.25 25.43 2.65
CA MET A 186 -13.83 26.74 2.35
C MET A 186 -12.72 27.78 2.51
N SER A 187 -12.21 28.29 1.39
CA SER A 187 -11.65 29.64 1.40
C SER A 187 -12.79 30.63 1.72
N PRO A 188 -12.57 31.68 2.53
CA PRO A 188 -13.64 32.61 2.93
C PRO A 188 -14.25 33.46 1.78
N SER A 189 -13.92 33.20 0.53
CA SER A 189 -14.31 34.05 -0.61
C SER A 189 -14.93 33.32 -1.81
N SER A 190 -15.21 32.02 -1.72
CA SER A 190 -15.98 31.33 -2.77
C SER A 190 -17.23 30.69 -2.16
N ASN A 191 -18.39 31.30 -2.42
CA ASN A 191 -19.65 30.56 -2.29
C ASN A 191 -19.49 29.28 -3.13
N PRO A 192 -19.80 28.09 -2.58
CA PRO A 192 -19.75 26.86 -3.37
C PRO A 192 -20.56 27.08 -4.65
N GLN A 193 -19.90 26.88 -5.80
CA GLN A 193 -20.50 27.05 -7.12
C GLN A 193 -21.59 25.99 -7.28
N PHE A 194 -22.84 26.37 -6.97
CA PHE A 194 -24.00 25.51 -7.12
C PHE A 194 -24.42 25.49 -8.57
N THR A 195 -24.20 24.36 -9.24
CA THR A 195 -24.70 24.12 -10.59
C THR A 195 -25.80 23.07 -10.56
N LEU A 196 -26.60 22.98 -11.62
CA LEU A 196 -27.63 21.96 -11.72
C LEU A 196 -27.03 20.54 -11.74
N GLY A 197 -25.85 20.37 -12.34
CA GLY A 197 -25.08 19.13 -12.37
C GLY A 197 -24.52 18.71 -11.02
N SER A 198 -24.44 19.63 -10.05
CA SER A 198 -24.04 19.29 -8.68
C SER A 198 -25.12 18.50 -7.91
N LEU A 199 -26.36 18.46 -8.41
CA LEU A 199 -27.47 17.75 -7.78
C LEU A 199 -27.48 16.26 -8.18
N SER A 200 -27.36 15.39 -7.18
CA SER A 200 -27.31 13.95 -7.35
C SER A 200 -28.47 13.21 -6.67
N CYS A 201 -28.66 11.97 -7.10
CA CYS A 201 -29.71 11.09 -6.61
C CYS A 201 -29.49 10.76 -5.14
N SER A 202 -30.58 10.81 -4.36
CA SER A 202 -30.57 10.45 -2.94
C SER A 202 -30.18 8.99 -2.64
N LYS A 203 -30.28 8.10 -3.64
CA LYS A 203 -30.02 6.65 -3.50
C LYS A 203 -28.72 6.21 -4.16
N CYS A 204 -28.54 6.46 -5.46
CA CYS A 204 -27.38 5.96 -6.23
C CYS A 204 -26.29 7.01 -6.47
N HIS A 205 -26.45 8.24 -5.97
CA HIS A 205 -25.48 9.33 -6.11
C HIS A 205 -25.14 9.78 -7.54
N SER A 206 -25.78 9.21 -8.57
CA SER A 206 -25.65 9.66 -9.96
C SER A 206 -26.32 11.02 -10.19
N ALA A 207 -25.89 11.74 -11.24
CA ALA A 207 -26.43 13.05 -11.59
C ALA A 207 -27.95 12.99 -11.85
N MET A 208 -28.68 13.96 -11.28
CA MET A 208 -30.13 14.07 -11.49
C MET A 208 -30.48 14.84 -12.76
N PHE A 209 -29.61 15.73 -13.20
CA PHE A 209 -29.85 16.61 -14.34
C PHE A 209 -28.66 16.60 -15.27
N ASN A 210 -28.83 15.91 -16.40
CA ASN A 210 -27.82 15.85 -17.47
C ASN A 210 -28.15 16.77 -18.64
N SER A 211 -29.25 17.52 -18.54
CA SER A 211 -29.72 18.47 -19.56
C SER A 211 -30.14 19.79 -18.91
N PRO A 212 -30.02 20.92 -19.65
CA PRO A 212 -30.49 22.22 -19.17
C PRO A 212 -31.97 22.17 -18.77
N GLN A 213 -32.33 22.99 -17.78
CA GLN A 213 -33.71 23.16 -17.32
C GLN A 213 -34.18 24.58 -17.57
N TYR A 214 -35.49 24.81 -17.53
CA TYR A 214 -36.06 26.16 -17.64
C TYR A 214 -36.57 26.60 -16.28
N CYS A 215 -36.25 27.83 -15.89
CA CYS A 215 -36.81 28.41 -14.68
C CYS A 215 -38.34 28.47 -14.79
N GLN A 216 -39.05 27.88 -13.83
CA GLN A 216 -40.52 27.83 -13.84
C GLN A 216 -41.21 29.21 -13.74
N HIS A 217 -40.46 30.28 -13.42
CA HIS A 217 -41.02 31.62 -13.24
C HIS A 217 -40.66 32.62 -14.34
N CYS A 218 -39.42 32.60 -14.85
CA CYS A 218 -38.99 33.56 -15.88
C CYS A 218 -38.62 32.90 -17.21
N GLY A 219 -38.69 31.57 -17.32
CA GLY A 219 -38.35 30.83 -18.54
C GLY A 219 -36.87 30.84 -18.92
N ARG A 220 -36.00 31.52 -18.16
CA ARG A 220 -34.54 31.53 -18.40
C ARG A 220 -33.98 30.10 -18.35
N THR A 221 -33.13 29.77 -19.31
CA THR A 221 -32.37 28.53 -19.35
C THR A 221 -31.40 28.46 -18.17
N ILE A 222 -31.33 27.28 -17.55
CA ILE A 222 -30.45 26.94 -16.45
C ILE A 222 -29.54 25.85 -16.95
N SER A 223 -28.30 26.21 -17.25
CA SER A 223 -27.32 25.28 -17.82
C SER A 223 -26.82 24.31 -16.74
N VAL A 224 -26.45 23.10 -17.15
CA VAL A 224 -26.03 22.03 -16.21
C VAL A 224 -24.84 22.48 -15.37
N ASN A 225 -23.88 23.18 -15.97
CA ASN A 225 -22.59 23.53 -15.35
C ASN A 225 -22.33 25.04 -15.22
N ALA A 226 -23.36 25.89 -15.34
CA ALA A 226 -23.21 27.35 -15.20
C ALA A 226 -23.55 27.80 -13.77
N PRO A 227 -22.55 28.15 -12.94
CA PRO A 227 -22.78 28.54 -11.54
C PRO A 227 -23.52 29.88 -11.39
N GLU A 228 -23.55 30.71 -12.43
CA GLU A 228 -24.31 31.97 -12.47
C GLU A 228 -25.82 31.76 -12.66
N ASP A 229 -26.26 30.58 -13.10
CA ASP A 229 -27.67 30.30 -13.37
C ASP A 229 -28.46 29.92 -12.11
N ILE A 230 -27.78 29.42 -11.07
CA ILE A 230 -28.39 29.03 -9.78
C ILE A 230 -27.54 29.51 -8.60
N SER A 231 -28.21 30.05 -7.58
CA SER A 231 -27.62 30.28 -6.25
C SER A 231 -28.39 29.52 -5.17
N HIS A 232 -27.75 29.27 -4.02
CA HIS A 232 -28.37 28.59 -2.87
C HIS A 232 -28.46 29.54 -1.66
N ILE A 233 -29.62 29.61 -1.02
CA ILE A 233 -29.83 30.39 0.21
C ILE A 233 -29.75 29.48 1.44
N GLY A 234 -28.94 29.87 2.41
CA GLY A 234 -28.78 29.17 3.69
C GLY A 234 -27.47 28.40 3.81
N LYS A 235 -27.11 28.03 5.04
CA LYS A 235 -25.88 27.26 5.33
C LYS A 235 -25.99 25.86 4.73
N VAL A 236 -25.03 25.49 3.89
CA VAL A 236 -24.88 24.11 3.37
C VAL A 236 -24.17 23.28 4.43
N GLY A 237 -24.86 23.02 5.54
CA GLY A 237 -24.33 22.21 6.64
C GLY A 237 -24.41 20.69 6.38
N SER A 238 -25.18 20.27 5.37
CA SER A 238 -25.42 18.87 5.03
C SER A 238 -25.28 18.63 3.53
N LEU A 239 -24.82 17.44 3.14
CA LEU A 239 -24.81 16.96 1.74
C LEU A 239 -26.21 16.90 1.10
N LYS A 240 -27.27 17.13 1.86
CA LYS A 240 -28.67 17.15 1.41
C LYS A 240 -29.07 18.56 0.96
N VAL A 241 -29.58 18.69 -0.26
CA VAL A 241 -30.06 19.93 -0.85
C VAL A 241 -31.57 19.88 -1.00
N ASN A 242 -32.23 20.91 -0.48
CA ASN A 242 -33.63 21.19 -0.73
C ASN A 242 -33.73 22.22 -1.87
N SER A 243 -34.40 21.88 -2.97
CA SER A 243 -34.54 22.79 -4.11
C SER A 243 -35.27 24.10 -3.77
N GLN A 244 -36.02 24.15 -2.66
CA GLN A 244 -36.61 25.38 -2.10
C GLN A 244 -35.58 26.46 -1.78
N ASN A 245 -34.35 26.04 -1.50
CA ASN A 245 -33.26 26.95 -1.18
C ASN A 245 -32.53 27.42 -2.44
N LEU A 246 -32.82 26.85 -3.61
CA LEU A 246 -32.25 27.28 -4.88
C LEU A 246 -32.96 28.55 -5.38
N ARG A 247 -32.20 29.40 -6.06
CA ARG A 247 -32.65 30.67 -6.62
C ARG A 247 -32.11 30.79 -8.03
N CYS A 248 -33.00 31.11 -8.97
CA CYS A 248 -32.59 31.44 -10.32
C CYS A 248 -31.71 32.70 -10.30
N GLY A 249 -30.56 32.67 -10.99
CA GLY A 249 -29.67 33.82 -11.13
C GLY A 249 -30.30 35.02 -11.84
N GLY A 250 -31.37 34.83 -12.62
CA GLY A 250 -32.09 35.90 -13.31
C GLY A 250 -33.21 36.54 -12.49
N CYS A 251 -34.14 35.73 -11.95
CA CYS A 251 -35.36 36.25 -11.30
C CYS A 251 -35.41 36.06 -9.79
N THR A 252 -34.38 35.46 -9.19
CA THR A 252 -34.28 35.14 -7.75
C THR A 252 -35.45 34.34 -7.17
N ARG A 253 -36.30 33.74 -8.00
CA ARG A 253 -37.33 32.79 -7.55
C ARG A 253 -36.82 31.35 -7.62
N ILE A 254 -37.60 30.42 -7.05
CA ILE A 254 -37.25 28.99 -7.02
C ILE A 254 -37.21 28.47 -8.46
N PRO A 255 -36.06 27.98 -8.96
CA PRO A 255 -35.91 27.64 -10.37
C PRO A 255 -36.65 26.35 -10.77
N LEU A 256 -36.66 25.36 -9.87
CA LEU A 256 -37.13 24.00 -10.14
C LEU A 256 -38.53 23.74 -9.55
N GLN A 257 -39.31 22.91 -10.24
CA GLN A 257 -40.62 22.47 -9.76
C GLN A 257 -40.54 21.69 -8.45
N MET A 258 -41.55 21.85 -7.59
CA MET A 258 -41.65 21.15 -6.30
C MET A 258 -42.21 19.74 -6.44
N GLN A 259 -41.52 18.90 -7.21
CA GLN A 259 -41.96 17.55 -7.50
C GLN A 259 -40.88 16.52 -7.18
N SER A 260 -41.22 15.24 -7.31
CA SER A 260 -40.22 14.18 -7.30
C SER A 260 -39.67 13.96 -8.71
N TYR A 261 -38.36 13.79 -8.80
CA TYR A 261 -37.65 13.56 -10.05
C TYR A 261 -37.19 12.11 -10.10
N ALA A 262 -37.44 11.41 -11.20
CA ALA A 262 -36.91 10.07 -11.42
C ALA A 262 -35.40 10.16 -11.73
N CYS A 263 -34.59 9.38 -11.03
CA CYS A 263 -33.16 9.33 -11.31
C CYS A 263 -32.92 8.73 -12.70
N PRO A 264 -32.14 9.38 -13.59
CA PRO A 264 -31.81 8.85 -14.90
C PRO A 264 -31.05 7.51 -14.86
N SER A 265 -30.30 7.24 -13.78
CA SER A 265 -29.44 6.06 -13.65
C SER A 265 -30.10 4.88 -12.93
N CYS A 266 -30.81 5.11 -11.83
CA CYS A 266 -31.39 4.03 -11.02
C CYS A 266 -32.93 4.01 -10.98
N HIS A 267 -33.59 4.91 -11.74
CA HIS A 267 -35.04 5.09 -11.80
C HIS A 267 -35.75 5.38 -10.47
N SER A 268 -35.01 5.47 -9.36
CA SER A 268 -35.58 5.80 -8.07
C SER A 268 -36.06 7.25 -8.02
N SER A 269 -37.23 7.42 -7.41
CA SER A 269 -37.81 8.73 -7.16
C SER A 269 -37.01 9.50 -6.10
N THR A 270 -36.53 10.70 -6.46
CA THR A 270 -35.86 11.64 -5.56
C THR A 270 -36.74 12.88 -5.39
N SER A 271 -37.26 13.09 -4.18
CA SER A 271 -38.05 14.29 -3.86
C SER A 271 -37.21 15.56 -3.97
N TYR A 272 -37.83 16.68 -4.38
CA TYR A 272 -37.20 18.00 -4.41
C TYR A 272 -36.51 18.43 -3.10
N LYS A 273 -36.88 17.84 -1.95
CA LYS A 273 -36.26 18.09 -0.64
C LYS A 273 -34.99 17.29 -0.38
N ASN A 274 -34.66 16.32 -1.23
CA ASN A 274 -33.73 15.23 -0.91
C ASN A 274 -32.59 15.06 -1.92
N PHE A 275 -32.27 16.07 -2.74
CA PHE A 275 -31.09 15.99 -3.60
C PHE A 275 -29.81 15.87 -2.77
N ARG A 276 -28.76 15.27 -3.33
CA ARG A 276 -27.43 15.27 -2.73
C ARG A 276 -26.47 16.17 -3.53
N LEU A 277 -25.41 16.66 -2.89
CA LEU A 277 -24.32 17.39 -3.56
C LEU A 277 -23.23 16.43 -4.01
N MET A 278 -22.80 16.54 -5.27
CA MET A 278 -21.53 15.97 -5.72
C MET A 278 -20.37 16.81 -5.16
N ALA A 279 -19.34 16.14 -4.63
CA ALA A 279 -18.17 16.84 -4.10
C ALA A 279 -17.36 17.46 -5.25
N SER A 280 -17.15 18.79 -5.20
CA SER A 280 -16.20 19.47 -6.09
C SER A 280 -14.77 19.14 -5.67
N THR A 281 -13.92 18.82 -6.65
CA THR A 281 -12.51 18.48 -6.48
C THR A 281 -11.69 19.72 -6.11
N HIS A 282 -11.59 20.05 -4.82
CA HIS A 282 -10.55 20.93 -4.31
C HIS A 282 -9.70 20.20 -3.27
N GLN A 283 -8.39 20.19 -3.52
CA GLN A 283 -7.38 19.33 -2.90
C GLN A 283 -7.24 19.60 -1.39
N SER A 284 -7.65 18.60 -0.59
CA SER A 284 -7.27 18.43 0.82
C SER A 284 -5.94 17.65 0.91
N PRO A 285 -5.30 17.53 2.10
CA PRO A 285 -4.13 16.68 2.26
C PRO A 285 -4.44 15.29 1.73
N ARG A 286 -3.56 14.79 0.86
CA ARG A 286 -3.71 13.46 0.28
C ARG A 286 -3.84 12.43 1.40
N PRO A 287 -4.60 11.34 1.18
CA PRO A 287 -4.67 10.21 2.10
C PRO A 287 -3.29 9.79 2.65
N ASP A 288 -2.27 9.90 1.82
CA ASP A 288 -0.84 9.74 2.12
C ASP A 288 -0.39 10.41 3.43
N ALA A 289 -0.70 11.70 3.61
CA ALA A 289 -0.25 12.44 4.78
C ALA A 289 -0.88 11.94 6.09
N LYS A 290 -2.13 11.46 6.05
CA LYS A 290 -2.82 10.95 7.24
C LYS A 290 -2.35 9.55 7.63
N VAL A 291 -2.00 8.72 6.66
CA VAL A 291 -1.43 7.40 6.93
C VAL A 291 -0.09 7.56 7.62
N GLU A 292 0.77 8.44 7.12
CA GLU A 292 2.05 8.73 7.76
C GLU A 292 1.87 9.22 9.20
N ASP A 293 0.92 10.14 9.46
CA ASP A 293 0.65 10.63 10.82
C ASP A 293 0.15 9.54 11.78
N VAL A 294 -0.79 8.69 11.34
CA VAL A 294 -1.44 7.66 12.18
C VAL A 294 -0.49 6.49 12.45
N PHE A 295 0.39 6.17 11.51
CA PHE A 295 1.33 5.05 11.60
C PHE A 295 2.78 5.51 11.80
N LYS A 296 3.01 6.78 12.15
CA LYS A 296 4.34 7.40 12.27
C LYS A 296 5.33 6.59 13.10
N GLU A 297 4.87 6.03 14.23
CA GLU A 297 5.72 5.28 15.15
C GLU A 297 6.13 3.93 14.55
N GLU A 298 5.20 3.23 13.90
CA GLU A 298 5.47 1.98 13.19
C GLU A 298 6.43 2.23 12.02
N ILE A 299 6.17 3.26 11.21
CA ILE A 299 7.02 3.65 10.08
C ILE A 299 8.43 4.02 10.55
N ALA A 300 8.56 4.90 11.55
CA ALA A 300 9.85 5.33 12.07
C ALA A 300 10.65 4.15 12.65
N SER A 301 9.98 3.18 13.28
CA SER A 301 10.64 1.97 13.80
C SER A 301 11.22 1.08 12.70
N TYR A 302 10.77 1.22 11.45
CA TYR A 302 11.27 0.44 10.32
C TYR A 302 12.39 1.20 9.60
N GLU A 303 12.30 2.53 9.54
CA GLU A 303 13.35 3.38 8.95
C GLU A 303 14.66 3.32 9.74
N SER A 304 14.60 3.09 11.07
CA SER A 304 15.80 2.84 11.88
C SER A 304 16.45 1.49 11.61
N TRP A 305 15.77 0.56 10.93
CA TRP A 305 16.31 -0.75 10.56
C TRP A 305 17.20 -0.66 9.31
N ASP A 306 16.96 0.35 8.47
CA ASP A 306 17.73 0.60 7.25
C ASP A 306 18.99 1.49 7.48
N GLN A 307 19.20 1.98 8.72
CA GLN A 307 20.37 2.80 9.13
C GLN A 307 21.49 1.94 9.73
#